data_AF-D0UN43-F1
#
_entry.id   AF-D0UN43-F1
#
_cell.length_a   1.000
_cell.length_b   1.000
_cell.length_c   1.000
_cell.angle_alpha   90.00
_cell.angle_beta   90.00
_cell.angle_gamma   90.00
#
_symmetry.space_group_name_H-M   'P 1'
#
loop_
_entity.id
_entity.type
_entity.pdbx_description
1 polymer ?
#
loop_
_entity_poly.entity_id
_entity_poly.type
_entity_poly.pdbx_seq_one_letter_code
_entity_poly.pdbx_strand_id
1 'polypeptide(L)'
;EIDAREDSFQSTPKAGQLLLQSKHYASEDIKEKLAALASEKNSLFQLWEERRILYEQCMDLQLFYRDTEQADTWMAKQEAFLSNSDLGDSLDSVEALIK
;
A
#
# COMPACT_ATOMS: atom_id res chain seq x y z
N GLU A 1 -3.63 -14.68 6.19
CA GLU A 1 -4.29 -15.75 5.40
C GLU A 1 -3.32 -16.51 4.49
N ILE A 2 -2.52 -15.86 3.64
CA ILE A 2 -1.51 -16.55 2.81
C ILE A 2 -0.50 -17.29 3.69
N ASP A 3 0.12 -16.61 4.65
CA ASP A 3 1.07 -17.22 5.59
C ASP A 3 0.44 -18.33 6.44
N ALA A 4 -0.82 -18.14 6.85
CA ALA A 4 -1.56 -19.12 7.65
C ALA A 4 -1.81 -20.43 6.89
N ARG A 5 -1.69 -20.44 5.55
CA ARG A 5 -1.84 -21.62 4.71
C ARG A 5 -0.50 -22.19 4.23
N GLU A 6 0.63 -21.61 4.65
CA GLU A 6 1.94 -22.01 4.15
C GLU A 6 2.24 -23.48 4.43
N ASP A 7 1.88 -23.99 5.62
CA ASP A 7 2.02 -25.41 5.97
C ASP A 7 1.28 -26.35 5.00
N SER A 8 0.08 -25.97 4.57
CA SER A 8 -0.70 -26.71 3.58
C SER A 8 -0.04 -26.68 2.20
N PHE A 9 0.51 -25.54 1.80
CA PHE A 9 1.26 -25.41 0.55
C PHE A 9 2.60 -26.13 0.57
N GLN A 10 3.17 -26.43 1.73
CA GLN A 10 4.40 -27.21 1.88
C GLN A 10 4.12 -28.72 1.97
N SER A 11 3.07 -29.11 2.69
CA SER A 11 2.72 -30.53 2.90
C SER A 11 2.11 -31.18 1.66
N THR A 12 1.29 -30.45 0.89
CA THR A 12 0.61 -30.99 -0.30
C THR A 12 1.58 -31.44 -1.39
N PRO A 13 2.60 -30.64 -1.78
CA PRO A 13 3.59 -31.10 -2.75
C PRO A 13 4.44 -32.27 -2.26
N LYS A 14 4.79 -32.31 -0.97
CA LYS A 14 5.52 -33.44 -0.36
C LYS A 14 4.72 -34.74 -0.46
N ALA A 15 3.44 -34.71 -0.11
CA ALA A 15 2.56 -35.87 -0.24
C ALA A 15 2.42 -36.31 -1.70
N GLY A 16 2.24 -35.36 -2.62
CA GLY A 16 2.19 -35.65 -4.07
C GLY A 16 3.47 -36.29 -4.59
N GLN A 17 4.65 -35.79 -4.18
CA GLN A 17 5.94 -36.37 -4.55
C GLN A 17 6.11 -37.82 -4.05
N LEU A 18 5.63 -38.14 -2.85
CA LEU A 18 5.65 -39.51 -2.34
C LEU A 18 4.80 -40.45 -3.20
N LEU A 19 3.61 -40.03 -3.63
CA LEU A 19 2.75 -40.81 -4.53
C LEU A 19 3.41 -41.05 -5.90
N LEU A 20 4.15 -40.07 -6.41
CA LEU A 20 4.93 -40.22 -7.64
C LEU A 20 6.08 -41.22 -7.47
N GLN A 21 6.78 -41.18 -6.34
CA GLN A 21 7.85 -42.14 -6.03
C GLN A 21 7.32 -43.57 -5.91
N SER A 22 6.11 -43.76 -5.37
CA SER A 22 5.46 -45.07 -5.31
C SER A 22 4.85 -45.54 -6.63
N LYS A 23 5.06 -44.81 -7.75
CA LYS A 23 4.46 -45.08 -9.06
C LYS A 23 2.95 -45.26 -8.99
N HIS A 24 2.28 -44.38 -8.25
CA HIS A 24 0.82 -44.40 -8.10
C HIS A 24 0.12 -44.40 -9.47
N TYR A 25 -1.00 -45.10 -9.61
CA TYR A 25 -1.68 -45.29 -10.91
C TYR A 25 -2.06 -43.96 -11.60
N ALA A 26 -2.33 -42.92 -10.80
CA ALA A 26 -2.65 -41.57 -11.26
C ALA A 26 -1.43 -40.63 -11.33
N SER A 27 -0.22 -41.14 -11.57
CA SER A 27 1.01 -40.35 -11.51
C SER A 27 1.03 -39.16 -12.47
N GLU A 28 0.46 -39.29 -13.67
CA GLU A 28 0.40 -38.18 -14.63
C GLU A 28 -0.51 -37.05 -14.13
N ASP A 29 -1.73 -37.37 -13.70
CA ASP A 29 -2.65 -36.40 -13.09
C ASP A 29 -2.02 -35.70 -11.87
N ILE A 30 -1.30 -36.45 -11.03
CA ILE A 30 -0.63 -35.88 -9.85
C ILE A 30 0.45 -34.89 -10.27
N LYS A 31 1.28 -35.20 -11.27
CA LYS A 31 2.30 -34.26 -11.78
C LYS A 31 1.67 -32.97 -12.29
N GLU A 32 0.61 -33.09 -13.09
CA GLU A 32 -0.09 -31.93 -13.64
C GLU A 32 -0.66 -31.04 -12.53
N LYS A 33 -1.31 -31.64 -11.52
CA LYS A 33 -1.87 -30.89 -10.39
C LYS A 33 -0.79 -30.23 -9.54
N LEU A 34 0.37 -30.87 -9.33
CA LEU A 34 1.49 -30.27 -8.62
C LEU A 34 2.10 -29.09 -9.39
N ALA A 35 2.22 -29.21 -10.71
CA ALA A 35 2.69 -28.11 -11.56
C ALA A 35 1.72 -26.93 -11.53
N ALA A 36 0.42 -27.20 -11.66
CA ALA A 36 -0.63 -26.17 -11.54
C ALA A 36 -0.59 -25.48 -10.18
N LEU A 37 -0.52 -26.24 -9.08
CA LEU A 37 -0.43 -25.69 -7.72
C LEU A 37 0.79 -24.77 -7.55
N ALA A 38 1.94 -25.15 -8.08
CA ALA A 38 3.15 -24.33 -8.03
C ALA A 38 3.00 -23.03 -8.84
N SER A 39 2.40 -23.10 -10.02
CA SER A 39 2.11 -21.93 -10.85
C SER A 39 1.16 -20.97 -10.14
N GLU A 40 0.03 -21.46 -9.64
CA GLU A 40 -0.97 -20.65 -8.93
C GLU A 40 -0.38 -20.01 -7.67
N LYS A 41 0.47 -20.74 -6.92
CA LYS A 41 1.18 -20.17 -5.75
C LYS A 41 2.07 -18.99 -6.17
N ASN A 42 2.83 -19.13 -7.25
CA ASN A 42 3.69 -18.05 -7.74
C ASN A 42 2.86 -16.84 -8.22
N SER A 43 1.80 -17.06 -8.98
CA SER A 43 0.90 -16.00 -9.45
C SER A 43 0.23 -15.26 -8.30
N LEU A 44 -0.16 -15.97 -7.24
CA LEU A 44 -0.72 -15.37 -6.03
C LEU A 44 0.28 -14.40 -5.36
N PHE A 45 1.55 -14.81 -5.19
CA PHE A 45 2.55 -13.93 -4.57
C PHE A 45 2.89 -12.72 -5.45
N GLN A 46 2.96 -12.90 -6.76
CA GLN A 46 3.16 -11.78 -7.69
C GLN A 46 2.03 -10.76 -7.57
N LEU A 47 0.77 -11.21 -7.62
CA LEU A 47 -0.39 -10.33 -7.51
C LEU A 47 -0.45 -9.64 -6.13
N TRP A 48 -0.10 -10.36 -5.07
CA TRP A 48 -0.05 -9.81 -3.72
C TRP A 48 0.98 -8.67 -3.63
N GLU A 49 2.17 -8.86 -4.19
CA GLU A 49 3.24 -7.87 -4.18
C GLU A 49 2.90 -6.65 -5.04
N GLU A 50 2.36 -6.86 -6.25
CA GLU A 50 1.85 -5.77 -7.09
C GLU A 50 0.80 -4.93 -6.36
N ARG A 51 -0.13 -5.61 -5.66
CA ARG A 51 -1.16 -4.93 -4.87
C ARG A 51 -0.57 -4.16 -3.68
N ARG A 52 0.43 -4.71 -2.99
CA ARG A 52 1.13 -4.04 -1.89
C ARG A 52 1.76 -2.73 -2.37
N ILE A 53 2.50 -2.78 -3.48
CA ILE A 53 3.13 -1.60 -4.08
C ILE A 53 2.08 -0.54 -4.45
N LEU A 54 0.97 -0.96 -5.07
CA LEU A 54 -0.11 -0.03 -5.43
C LEU A 54 -0.69 0.67 -4.18
N TYR A 55 -0.91 -0.06 -3.09
CA TYR A 55 -1.41 0.54 -1.86
C TYR A 55 -0.42 1.50 -1.20
N GLU A 56 0.88 1.20 -1.26
CA GLU A 56 1.92 2.12 -0.79
C GLU A 56 1.91 3.42 -1.62
N GLN A 57 1.86 3.31 -2.94
CA GLN A 57 1.76 4.48 -3.82
C GLN A 57 0.48 5.30 -3.58
N CYS A 58 -0.67 4.63 -3.37
CA CYS A 58 -1.91 5.31 -3.03
C CYS A 58 -1.80 6.02 -1.67
N MET A 59 -1.16 5.41 -0.68
CA MET A 59 -0.96 6.01 0.64
C MET A 59 -0.10 7.28 0.52
N ASP A 60 1.04 7.19 -0.18
CA ASP A 60 1.93 8.33 -0.40
C ASP A 60 1.20 9.48 -1.11
N LEU A 61 0.36 9.17 -2.10
CA LEU A 61 -0.44 10.17 -2.80
C LEU A 61 -1.45 10.85 -1.86
N GLN A 62 -2.10 10.10 -0.97
CA GLN A 62 -3.04 10.69 0.00
C GLN A 62 -2.33 11.58 1.02
N LEU A 63 -1.13 11.18 1.48
CA LEU A 63 -0.30 12.02 2.33
C LEU A 63 0.08 13.32 1.62
N PHE A 64 0.49 13.24 0.36
CA PHE A 64 0.82 14.42 -0.46
C PHE A 64 -0.37 15.39 -0.59
N TYR A 65 -1.58 14.89 -0.87
CA TYR A 65 -2.76 15.75 -0.97
C TYR A 65 -3.08 16.43 0.36
N ARG A 66 -3.04 15.69 1.46
CA ARG A 66 -3.26 16.26 2.80
C ARG A 66 -2.25 17.37 3.10
N ASP A 67 -0.97 17.12 2.81
CA ASP A 67 0.10 18.07 3.12
C ASP A 67 -0.01 19.33 2.24
N THR A 68 -0.43 19.17 0.98
CA THR A 68 -0.69 20.29 0.06
C THR A 68 -1.91 21.11 0.52
N GLU A 69 -3.01 20.46 0.89
CA GLU A 69 -4.21 21.13 1.41
C GLU A 69 -3.89 21.93 2.70
N GLN A 70 -3.05 21.38 3.57
CA GLN A 70 -2.59 22.07 4.76
C GLN A 70 -1.75 23.31 4.41
N ALA A 71 -0.84 23.20 3.44
CA ALA A 71 -0.04 24.31 2.96
C ALA A 71 -0.92 25.41 2.33
N ASP A 72 -1.85 25.04 1.46
CA ASP A 72 -2.80 25.98 0.83
C ASP A 72 -3.64 26.70 1.86
N THR A 73 -4.16 25.98 2.85
CA THR A 73 -4.93 26.58 3.96
C THR A 73 -4.09 27.57 4.76
N TRP A 74 -2.81 27.26 4.99
CA TRP A 74 -1.90 28.15 5.71
C TRP A 74 -1.57 29.41 4.89
N MET A 75 -1.28 29.25 3.60
CA MET A 75 -1.02 30.37 2.69
C MET A 75 -2.23 31.28 2.54
N ALA A 76 -3.44 30.71 2.36
CA ALA A 76 -4.67 31.50 2.26
C ALA A 76 -4.94 32.35 3.51
N LYS A 77 -4.62 31.83 4.71
CA LYS A 77 -4.71 32.62 5.95
C LYS A 77 -3.70 33.78 5.95
N GLN A 78 -2.48 33.53 5.50
CA GLN A 78 -1.45 34.56 5.43
C GLN A 78 -1.78 35.63 4.40
N GLU A 79 -2.29 35.24 3.22
CA GLU A 79 -2.77 36.16 2.19
C GLU A 79 -3.95 37.00 2.69
N ALA A 80 -4.91 36.38 3.38
CA ALA A 80 -6.03 37.11 3.99
C ALA A 80 -5.56 38.13 5.03
N PHE A 81 -4.56 37.78 5.85
CA PHE A 81 -3.95 38.72 6.80
C PHE A 81 -3.22 39.87 6.10
N LEU A 82 -2.41 39.59 5.07
CA LEU A 82 -1.64 40.60 4.34
C LEU A 82 -2.51 41.52 3.45
N SER A 83 -3.65 41.01 2.97
CA SER A 83 -4.60 41.80 2.19
C SER A 83 -5.46 42.74 3.06
N ASN A 84 -5.36 42.62 4.39
CA ASN A 84 -5.99 43.57 5.28
C ASN A 84 -5.26 44.92 5.22
N SER A 85 -5.90 45.92 4.63
CA SER A 85 -5.39 47.30 4.50
C SER A 85 -5.60 48.15 5.77
N ASP A 86 -6.12 47.58 6.85
CA ASP A 86 -6.30 48.27 8.13
C ASP A 86 -4.95 48.40 8.84
N LEU A 87 -4.32 49.57 8.67
CA LEU A 87 -3.01 49.90 9.25
C LEU A 87 -3.11 50.40 10.70
N GLY A 88 -4.32 50.41 11.29
CA GLY A 88 -4.55 51.00 12.60
C GLY A 88 -4.63 52.54 12.56
N ASP A 89 -5.40 53.11 13.49
CA ASP A 89 -5.65 54.56 13.60
C ASP A 89 -4.77 55.25 14.67
N SER A 90 -3.94 54.48 15.36
CA SER A 90 -3.09 54.93 16.46
C SER A 90 -1.69 54.32 16.40
N LEU A 91 -0.70 55.00 17.00
CA LEU A 91 0.68 54.51 17.08
C LEU A 91 0.77 53.11 17.71
N ASP A 92 0.01 52.87 18.79
CA ASP A 92 -0.05 51.59 19.49
C ASP A 92 -0.63 50.48 18.59
N SER A 93 -1.65 50.78 17.78
CA SER A 93 -2.23 49.82 16.82
C SER A 93 -1.28 49.48 15.67
N VAL A 94 -0.50 50.46 15.19
CA VAL A 94 0.55 50.26 14.18
C VAL A 94 1.71 49.44 14.75
N GLU A 95 2.14 49.71 15.99
CA GLU A 95 3.20 48.95 16.67
C GLU A 95 2.80 47.48 16.91
N ALA A 96 1.52 47.23 17.20
CA ALA A 96 0.96 45.90 17.34
C ALA A 96 0.90 45.12 16.01
N LEU A 97 0.77 45.79 14.87
CA LEU A 97 0.77 45.19 13.54
C LEU A 97 2.19 44.83 13.04
N ILE A 98 3.22 45.49 13.57
CA ILE A 98 4.64 45.26 13.20
C ILE A 98 5.25 44.06 13.94
N LYS A 99 4.68 43.69 15.10
CA LYS A 99 5.14 42.61 15.98
C LYS A 99 4.55 41.25 15.59
#